data_AF-A0A539D1X1-F1
#
_entry.id   AF-A0A539D1X1-F1
#
_cell.length_a   1.000
_cell.length_b   1.000
_cell.length_c   1.000
_cell.angle_alpha   90.00
_cell.angle_beta   90.00
_cell.angle_gamma   90.00
#
_symmetry.space_group_name_H-M   'P 1'
#
loop_
_entity.id
_entity.type
_entity.pdbx_description
1 polymer ?
#
loop_
_entity_poly.entity_id
_entity_poly.type
_entity_poly.pdbx_seq_one_letter_code
_entity_poly.pdbx_strand_id
1 'polypeptide(L)'
;EMGPVNGMVPDDIKQYIRFIADWRLRQLHLPEVYGVKENPLPWLQSLLSGVEHANFFEARATEYSKAATTGAWHGAEGVWGSFDAMMKKRAEGAEA
;
A
#
# COMPACT_ATOMS: atom_id res chain seq x y z
N GLU A 1 12.52 -32.77 4.32
CA GLU A 1 11.71 -31.97 3.38
C GLU A 1 10.47 -31.50 4.13
N MET A 2 10.13 -30.21 4.10
CA MET A 2 8.82 -29.77 4.60
C MET A 2 7.77 -30.40 3.69
N GLY A 3 6.84 -31.17 4.26
CA GLY A 3 5.76 -31.81 3.49
C GLY A 3 4.83 -30.78 2.82
N PRO A 4 3.87 -31.24 2.00
CA PRO A 4 2.90 -30.36 1.36
C PRO A 4 2.18 -29.49 2.39
N VAL A 5 2.08 -28.20 2.10
CA VAL A 5 1.37 -27.23 2.94
C VAL A 5 -0.13 -27.53 2.89
N ASN A 6 -0.73 -27.72 4.07
CA ASN A 6 -2.16 -28.03 4.19
C ASN A 6 -3.00 -26.89 3.59
N GLY A 7 -3.93 -27.21 2.68
CA GLY A 7 -4.73 -26.20 1.98
C GLY A 7 -4.05 -25.53 0.79
N MET A 8 -2.84 -25.93 0.39
CA MET A 8 -2.17 -25.37 -0.81
C MET A 8 -2.05 -26.39 -1.94
N VAL A 9 -2.93 -27.40 -2.02
CA VAL A 9 -2.95 -28.25 -3.21
C VAL A 9 -3.56 -27.47 -4.39
N PRO A 10 -3.27 -27.84 -5.66
CA PRO A 10 -3.76 -27.11 -6.82
C PRO A 10 -5.27 -26.86 -6.82
N ASP A 11 -6.04 -27.83 -6.32
CA ASP A 11 -7.50 -27.72 -6.22
C ASP A 11 -7.95 -26.67 -5.20
N ASP A 12 -7.27 -26.54 -4.06
CA ASP A 12 -7.55 -25.53 -3.03
C ASP A 12 -7.26 -24.12 -3.58
N ILE A 13 -6.12 -23.96 -4.25
CA ILE A 13 -5.73 -22.69 -4.88
C ILE A 13 -6.75 -22.31 -5.96
N LYS A 14 -7.20 -23.26 -6.78
CA LYS A 14 -8.21 -23.01 -7.82
C LYS A 14 -9.54 -22.59 -7.22
N GLN A 15 -9.97 -23.22 -6.12
CA GLN A 15 -11.18 -22.81 -5.40
C GLN A 15 -11.03 -21.42 -4.79
N TYR A 16 -9.86 -21.10 -4.22
CA TYR A 16 -9.57 -19.78 -3.67
C TYR A 16 -9.63 -18.68 -4.74
N ILE A 17 -9.02 -18.90 -5.91
CA ILE A 17 -9.06 -17.95 -7.02
C ILE A 17 -10.51 -17.68 -7.46
N ARG A 18 -11.34 -18.73 -7.55
CA ARG A 18 -12.76 -18.61 -7.92
C ARG A 18 -13.57 -17.86 -6.86
N PHE A 19 -13.32 -18.14 -5.58
CA PHE A 19 -13.92 -17.41 -4.46
C PHE A 19 -13.60 -15.90 -4.53
N ILE A 20 -12.33 -15.54 -4.75
CA ILE A 20 -11.91 -14.14 -4.87
C ILE A 20 -12.51 -13.49 -6.12
N ALA A 21 -12.61 -14.21 -7.25
CA ALA A 21 -13.25 -13.70 -8.45
C ALA A 21 -14.71 -13.31 -8.20
N ASP A 22 -15.51 -14.21 -7.62
CA ASP A 22 -16.91 -13.91 -7.28
C ASP A 22 -17.02 -12.77 -6.25
N TRP A 23 -16.11 -12.72 -5.27
CA TRP A 23 -16.06 -11.62 -4.32
C TRP A 23 -15.80 -10.26 -4.98
N ARG A 24 -14.89 -10.19 -5.96
CA ARG A 24 -14.66 -8.97 -6.76
C ARG A 24 -15.86 -8.61 -7.62
N LEU A 25 -16.53 -9.59 -8.22
CA LEU A 25 -17.75 -9.36 -9.00
C LEU A 25 -18.87 -8.76 -8.13
N ARG A 26 -19.08 -9.28 -6.91
CA ARG A 26 -20.01 -8.69 -5.93
C ARG A 26 -19.68 -7.23 -5.61
N GLN A 27 -18.41 -6.87 -5.41
CA GLN A 27 -18.00 -5.49 -5.17
C GLN A 27 -18.35 -4.55 -6.33
N LEU A 28 -18.40 -5.08 -7.55
CA LEU A 28 -18.75 -4.35 -8.76
C LEU A 28 -20.25 -4.46 -9.12
N HIS A 29 -21.07 -5.09 -8.27
CA HIS A 29 -22.49 -5.37 -8.55
C HIS A 29 -22.73 -6.19 -9.83
N LEU A 30 -21.77 -7.07 -10.15
CA LEU A 30 -21.84 -7.99 -11.30
C LEU A 30 -22.30 -9.39 -10.84
N PRO A 31 -22.94 -10.17 -11.73
CA PRO A 31 -23.34 -11.54 -11.40
C PRO A 31 -22.12 -12.43 -11.17
N GLU A 32 -22.21 -13.30 -10.16
CA GLU A 32 -21.20 -14.31 -9.84
C GLU A 32 -21.12 -15.39 -10.92
N VAL A 33 -19.93 -15.98 -11.09
CA VAL A 33 -19.65 -16.96 -12.16
C VAL A 33 -19.42 -18.36 -11.59
N TYR A 34 -18.77 -18.48 -10.43
CA TYR A 34 -18.29 -19.76 -9.92
C TYR A 34 -19.10 -20.31 -8.74
N GLY A 35 -19.91 -19.47 -8.07
CA GLY A 35 -20.81 -19.86 -6.99
C GLY A 35 -20.08 -20.35 -5.74
N VAL A 36 -18.81 -19.95 -5.54
CA VAL A 36 -18.02 -20.37 -4.38
C VAL A 36 -18.40 -19.51 -3.18
N LYS A 37 -19.13 -20.09 -2.23
CA LYS A 37 -19.71 -19.36 -1.09
C LYS A 37 -18.73 -19.13 0.06
N GLU A 38 -17.83 -20.09 0.29
CA GLU A 38 -16.94 -20.09 1.44
C GLU A 38 -15.48 -19.91 1.01
N ASN A 39 -14.70 -19.19 1.82
CA ASN A 39 -13.28 -19.01 1.58
C ASN A 39 -12.54 -20.31 1.97
N PRO A 40 -11.93 -21.05 1.02
CA PRO A 40 -11.23 -22.30 1.33
C PRO A 40 -9.92 -22.06 2.10
N LEU A 41 -9.37 -20.84 2.09
CA LEU A 41 -8.10 -20.49 2.72
C LEU A 41 -8.27 -19.25 3.62
N PRO A 42 -8.98 -19.39 4.75
CA PRO A 42 -9.26 -18.26 5.64
C PRO A 42 -7.99 -17.64 6.24
N TRP A 43 -6.96 -18.45 6.47
CA TRP A 43 -5.67 -18.00 7.02
C TRP A 43 -4.84 -17.17 6.03
N LEU A 44 -5.06 -17.33 4.72
CA LEU A 44 -4.28 -16.64 3.70
C LEU A 44 -4.51 -15.13 3.75
N GLN A 45 -5.72 -14.69 4.06
CA GLN A 45 -6.02 -13.27 4.21
C GLN A 45 -5.22 -12.63 5.34
N SER A 46 -5.10 -13.31 6.49
CA SER A 46 -4.31 -12.83 7.62
C SER A 46 -2.82 -12.71 7.28
N LEU A 47 -2.30 -13.63 6.47
CA LEU A 47 -0.92 -13.58 5.99
C LEU A 47 -0.70 -12.37 5.05
N LEU A 48 -1.62 -12.14 4.11
CA LEU A 48 -1.56 -11.03 3.16
C LEU A 48 -1.80 -9.66 3.80
N SER A 49 -2.56 -9.62 4.90
CA SER A 49 -2.80 -8.40 5.68
C SER A 49 -1.74 -8.12 6.75
N GLY A 50 -0.74 -9.00 6.88
CA GLY A 50 0.35 -8.82 7.82
C GLY A 50 1.11 -7.51 7.54
N VAL A 51 1.63 -6.87 8.58
CA VAL A 51 2.56 -5.75 8.40
C VAL A 51 3.82 -6.32 7.77
N GLU A 52 3.99 -6.11 6.47
CA GLU A 52 5.23 -6.41 5.78
C GLU A 52 6.29 -5.43 6.29
N HIS A 53 7.19 -5.93 7.13
CA HIS A 53 8.41 -5.21 7.48
C HIS A 53 9.38 -5.33 6.31
N ALA A 54 9.18 -4.50 5.28
CA ALA A 54 10.10 -4.37 4.18
C ALA A 54 11.29 -3.50 4.60
N ASN A 55 12.51 -3.93 4.27
CA ASN A 55 13.70 -3.11 4.50
C ASN A 55 13.78 -1.95 3.49
N PHE A 56 14.62 -0.94 3.78
CA PHE A 56 14.81 0.23 2.90
C PHE A 56 15.16 -0.14 1.43
N PHE A 57 15.73 -1.31 1.20
CA PHE A 57 16.12 -1.78 -0.13
C PHE A 57 15.02 -2.58 -0.85
N GLU A 58 13.91 -2.85 -0.19
CA GLU A 58 12.82 -3.69 -0.69
C GLU A 58 11.60 -2.87 -1.16
N ALA A 59 11.48 -1.61 -0.76
CA ALA A 59 10.37 -0.73 -1.17
C ALA A 59 10.65 0.02 -2.48
N ARG A 60 9.59 0.36 -3.24
CA ARG A 60 9.74 1.09 -4.52
C ARG A 60 10.12 2.55 -4.25
N ALA A 61 10.89 3.16 -5.16
CA ALA A 61 11.35 4.56 -5.03
C ALA A 61 10.22 5.59 -4.77
N THR A 62 9.00 5.33 -5.26
CA THR A 62 7.81 6.16 -5.04
C THR A 62 7.32 6.17 -3.59
N GLU A 63 7.71 5.18 -2.79
CA GLU A 63 7.26 5.02 -1.39
C GLU A 63 8.18 5.77 -0.39
N TYR A 64 9.34 6.28 -0.85
CA TYR A 64 10.26 7.11 -0.05
C TYR A 64 10.03 8.62 -0.15
N SER A 65 9.10 9.09 -0.99
CA SER A 65 8.76 10.52 -1.07
C SER A 65 7.94 10.98 0.15
N LYS A 66 8.42 10.72 1.36
CA LYS A 66 7.93 11.35 2.60
C LYS A 66 8.56 12.73 2.76
N ALA A 67 8.06 13.67 1.96
CA ALA A 67 7.99 15.12 2.26
C ALA A 67 7.61 15.87 0.96
N ALA A 68 6.44 15.57 0.38
CA ALA A 68 5.81 16.57 -0.47
C ALA A 68 5.38 17.71 0.46
N THR A 69 5.98 18.88 0.28
CA THR A 69 5.63 20.12 0.97
C THR A 69 4.11 20.27 1.05
N THR A 70 3.56 20.32 2.27
CA THR A 70 2.14 20.57 2.50
C THR A 70 1.87 22.08 2.49
N GLY A 71 0.80 22.52 1.84
CA GLY A 71 0.41 23.93 1.75
C GLY A 71 0.07 24.39 0.33
N ALA A 72 -0.40 25.64 0.19
CA ALA A 72 -0.56 26.26 -1.11
C ALA A 72 0.82 26.57 -1.71
N TRP A 73 1.01 26.23 -3.00
CA TRP A 73 2.24 26.56 -3.71
C TRP A 73 2.44 28.08 -3.85
N HIS A 74 1.38 28.88 -3.75
CA HIS A 74 1.40 30.33 -3.99
C HIS A 74 0.77 31.08 -2.81
N GLY A 75 1.15 32.35 -2.63
CA GLY A 75 0.70 33.19 -1.52
C GLY A 75 1.80 33.41 -0.48
N ALA A 76 1.66 34.48 0.32
CA ALA A 76 2.65 34.86 1.33
C ALA A 76 2.84 33.81 2.43
N GLU A 77 1.80 33.03 2.71
CA GLU A 77 1.82 31.89 3.65
C GLU A 77 2.09 30.54 2.94
N GLY A 78 2.40 30.58 1.65
CA GLY A 78 2.68 29.39 0.85
C GLY A 78 4.11 28.86 0.99
N VAL A 79 4.38 27.76 0.29
CA VAL A 79 5.67 27.03 0.34
C VAL A 79 6.86 27.94 -0.02
N TRP A 80 6.73 28.79 -1.05
CA TRP A 80 7.79 29.71 -1.44
C TRP A 80 8.05 30.81 -0.41
N GLY A 81 7.01 31.34 0.25
CA GLY A 81 7.17 32.34 1.31
C GLY A 81 7.93 31.79 2.52
N SER A 82 7.65 30.53 2.88
CA SER A 82 8.35 29.83 3.97
C SER A 82 9.81 29.51 3.60
N PHE A 83 10.07 29.18 2.33
CA PHE A 83 11.42 28.97 1.81
C PHE A 83 12.25 30.26 1.85
N ASP A 84 11.70 31.37 1.39
CA ASP A 84 12.38 32.67 1.40
C ASP A 84 12.72 33.13 2.83
N ALA A 85 11.79 32.95 3.78
CA ALA A 85 12.02 33.24 5.19
C ALA A 85 13.14 32.36 5.79
N MET A 86 13.19 31.08 5.42
CA MET A 86 14.25 30.17 5.84
C MET A 86 15.62 30.55 5.28
N MET A 87 15.68 30.95 4.00
CA MET A 87 16.92 31.39 3.36
C MET A 87 17.44 32.70 3.97
N LYS A 88 16.54 33.64 4.26
CA LYS A 88 16.88 34.89 4.94
C LYS A 88 17.48 34.65 6.33
N LYS A 89 16.84 33.79 7.15
CA LYS A 89 17.35 33.43 8.48
C LYS A 89 18.72 32.76 8.43
N ARG A 90 19.00 31.97 7.39
CA ARG A 90 20.32 31.34 7.17
C ARG A 90 21.40 32.36 6.79
N ALA A 91 21.06 33.34 5.97
CA ALA A 91 21.99 34.41 5.60
C ALA A 91 22.35 35.27 6.84
N GLU A 92 21.35 35.67 7.63
CA GLU A 92 21.54 36.44 8.86
C GLU A 92 22.40 35.68 9.91
N GLY A 93 22.23 34.36 10.02
CA GLY A 93 23.04 33.52 10.91
C GLY A 93 24.44 33.19 10.40
N ALA A 94 24.75 33.46 9.12
CA ALA A 94 26.08 33.31 8.54
C ALA A 94 26.92 34.58 8.63
N GLU A 95 26.28 35.73 8.89
CA GLU A 95 26.92 37.04 9.09
C GLU A 95 27.20 37.37 10.58
N ALA A 96 26.85 36.47 11.51
CA ALA A 96 27.13 36.56 12.95
C ALA A 96 28.24 35.58 13.38
#